data_AF-A0A4V6T560-F1
#
_entry.id   AF-A0A4V6T560-F1
#
_cell.length_a   1.000
_cell.length_b   1.000
_cell.length_c   1.000
_cell.angle_alpha   90.00
_cell.angle_beta   90.00
_cell.angle_gamma   90.00
#
_symmetry.space_group_name_H-M   'P 1'
#
loop_
_entity.id
_entity.type
_entity.pdbx_description
1 polymer ?
#
loop_
_entity_poly.entity_id
_entity_poly.type
_entity_poly.pdbx_seq_one_letter_code
_entity_poly.pdbx_strand_id
1 'polypeptide(L)'
;MPTPGSLKAPSFSGDTADLKEFFEDFEELVKGCELSEEEKVRGVVKYAEKEVRKFWKTLKGYEEKKWIELKQQIMDAYPGSGKGHRYTVAYLSKLVSWQSKQRITSESHLLTYYHKFRPVAQALKTDGKISETE
;
A
#
# COMPACT_ATOMS: atom_id res chain seq x y z
N MET A 1 14.52 -8.41 11.02
CA MET A 1 13.41 -8.33 10.03
C MET A 1 12.31 -9.33 10.37
N PRO A 2 11.02 -8.93 10.36
CA PRO A 2 9.90 -9.83 10.64
C PRO A 2 9.74 -10.89 9.56
N THR A 3 9.31 -12.09 9.93
CA THR A 3 9.08 -13.19 8.97
C THR A 3 8.00 -12.79 7.96
N PRO A 4 8.21 -12.97 6.64
CA PRO A 4 7.19 -12.73 5.62
C PRO A 4 5.91 -13.50 5.96
N GLY A 5 4.76 -12.82 5.96
CA GLY A 5 3.46 -13.38 6.36
C GLY A 5 3.13 -13.29 7.86
N SER A 6 4.01 -12.72 8.69
CA SER A 6 3.63 -12.33 10.06
C SER A 6 2.78 -11.05 10.05
N LEU A 7 1.92 -10.86 11.06
CA LEU A 7 1.08 -9.66 11.23
C LEU A 7 1.86 -8.33 11.24
N LYS A 8 3.17 -8.37 11.51
CA LYS A 8 4.05 -7.20 11.54
C LYS A 8 4.95 -7.09 10.31
N ALA A 9 4.78 -7.97 9.32
CA ALA A 9 5.53 -7.92 8.08
C ALA A 9 4.75 -7.13 7.02
N PRO A 10 5.40 -6.19 6.32
CA PRO A 10 4.79 -5.51 5.19
C PRO A 10 4.52 -6.55 4.10
N SER A 11 3.44 -6.35 3.34
CA SER A 11 3.06 -7.25 2.25
C SER A 11 2.57 -6.41 1.08
N PHE A 12 3.04 -6.73 -0.13
CA PHE A 12 2.62 -6.03 -1.34
C PHE A 12 1.98 -7.00 -2.33
N SER A 13 0.69 -6.78 -2.62
CA SER A 13 -0.14 -7.57 -3.53
C SER A 13 0.03 -7.20 -5.01
N GLY A 14 0.59 -6.03 -5.32
CA GLY A 14 0.67 -5.52 -6.69
C GLY A 14 -0.21 -4.30 -6.96
N ASP A 15 -1.01 -3.86 -5.98
CA ASP A 15 -1.83 -2.65 -6.11
C ASP A 15 -0.98 -1.39 -6.09
N THR A 16 -1.00 -0.61 -7.18
CA THR A 16 -0.23 0.63 -7.32
C THR A 16 -0.47 1.63 -6.18
N ALA A 17 -1.68 1.61 -5.60
CA ALA A 17 -2.10 2.49 -4.51
C ALA A 17 -1.32 2.24 -3.22
N ASP A 18 -1.00 0.97 -2.95
CA ASP A 18 -0.38 0.52 -1.70
C ASP A 18 1.15 0.51 -1.81
N LEU A 19 1.68 0.69 -3.02
CA LEU A 19 3.12 0.62 -3.28
C LEU A 19 3.89 1.68 -2.48
N LYS A 20 3.29 2.87 -2.29
CA LYS A 20 3.91 3.96 -1.53
C LYS A 20 3.99 3.61 -0.04
N GLU A 21 2.87 3.20 0.56
CA GLU A 21 2.79 2.81 1.97
C GLU A 21 3.71 1.62 2.26
N PHE A 22 3.73 0.63 1.36
CA PHE A 22 4.65 -0.50 1.44
C PHE A 22 6.13 -0.07 1.46
N PHE A 23 6.54 0.88 0.62
CA PHE A 23 7.92 1.36 0.62
C PHE A 23 8.25 2.16 1.90
N GLU A 24 7.31 2.95 2.42
CA GLU A 24 7.49 3.68 3.67
C GLU A 24 7.68 2.71 4.86
N ASP A 25 6.79 1.72 4.99
CA ASP A 25 6.89 0.67 6.02
C ASP A 25 8.20 -0.11 5.91
N PHE A 26 8.60 -0.46 4.68
CA PHE A 26 9.85 -1.18 4.44
C PHE A 26 11.07 -0.34 4.79
N GLU A 27 11.09 0.96 4.46
CA GLU A 27 12.18 1.86 4.80
C GLU A 27 12.29 2.09 6.31
N GLU A 28 11.18 2.19 7.02
CA GLU A 28 11.16 2.27 8.48
C GLU A 28 11.73 1.01 9.15
N LEU A 29 11.36 -0.18 8.63
CA LEU A 29 11.90 -1.46 9.10
C LEU A 29 13.40 -1.60 8.85
N VAL A 30 13.87 -1.14 7.69
CA VAL A 30 15.28 -1.18 7.31
C VAL A 30 16.08 -0.18 8.13
N LYS A 31 15.53 1.01 8.42
CA LYS A 31 16.16 2.05 9.22
C LYS A 31 16.51 1.56 10.63
N GLY A 32 15.65 0.72 11.21
CA GLY A 32 15.91 0.10 12.52
C GLY A 32 16.90 -1.08 12.52
N CYS A 33 17.31 -1.58 11.34
CA CYS A 33 18.14 -2.79 11.22
C CYS A 33 19.53 -2.56 10.59
N GLU A 34 19.88 -1.32 10.20
CA GLU A 34 21.18 -0.96 9.56
C GLU A 34 21.61 -1.92 8.42
N LEU A 35 20.66 -2.34 7.58
CA LEU A 35 20.93 -3.33 6.53
C LEU A 35 21.74 -2.76 5.37
N SER A 36 22.59 -3.62 4.78
CA SER A 36 23.31 -3.33 3.53
C SER A 36 22.35 -3.22 2.33
N GLU A 37 22.77 -2.58 1.24
CA GLU A 37 21.93 -2.45 0.04
C GLU A 37 21.49 -3.81 -0.53
N GLU A 38 22.37 -4.80 -0.53
CA GLU A 38 22.05 -6.15 -1.00
C GLU A 38 20.97 -6.83 -0.14
N GLU A 39 20.97 -6.56 1.16
CA GLU A 39 19.96 -7.08 2.09
C GLU A 39 18.62 -6.37 1.91
N LYS A 40 18.62 -5.06 1.63
CA LYS A 40 17.41 -4.30 1.29
C LYS A 40 16.75 -4.85 0.03
N VAL A 41 17.54 -5.07 -1.03
CA VAL A 41 17.08 -5.64 -2.30
C VAL A 41 16.49 -7.04 -2.10
N ARG A 42 17.14 -7.90 -1.30
CA ARG A 42 16.59 -9.23 -0.99
C ARG A 42 15.36 -9.17 -0.08
N GLY A 43 15.32 -8.21 0.84
CA GLY A 43 14.23 -7.99 1.79
C GLY A 43 12.94 -7.56 1.09
N VAL A 44 13.01 -6.53 0.24
CA VAL A 44 11.82 -5.98 -0.43
C VAL A 44 11.11 -7.05 -1.25
N VAL A 45 11.87 -7.88 -1.97
CA VAL A 45 11.38 -8.96 -2.83
C VAL A 45 10.82 -10.14 -2.03
N LYS A 46 11.17 -10.28 -0.73
CA LYS A 46 10.58 -11.30 0.15
C LYS A 46 9.19 -10.92 0.66
N TYR A 47 8.91 -9.62 0.75
CA TYR A 47 7.64 -9.09 1.24
C TYR A 47 6.61 -8.86 0.11
N ALA A 48 7.03 -8.98 -1.15
CA ALA A 48 6.13 -9.00 -2.29
C ALA A 48 5.45 -10.36 -2.49
N GLU A 49 4.21 -10.34 -2.99
CA GLU A 49 3.48 -11.53 -3.41
C GLU A 49 4.21 -12.29 -4.53
N LYS A 50 3.90 -13.58 -4.70
CA LYS A 50 4.63 -14.49 -5.61
C LYS A 50 4.74 -13.98 -7.05
N GLU A 51 3.71 -13.34 -7.59
CA GLU A 51 3.72 -12.80 -8.96
C GLU A 51 4.58 -11.53 -9.05
N VAL A 52 4.36 -10.59 -8.14
CA VAL A 52 5.15 -9.35 -8.06
C VAL A 52 6.63 -9.64 -7.81
N ARG A 53 6.91 -10.61 -6.94
CA ARG A 53 8.26 -11.10 -6.65
C ARG A 53 8.98 -11.60 -7.90
N LYS A 54 8.28 -12.29 -8.81
CA LYS A 54 8.88 -12.74 -10.07
C LYS A 54 9.23 -11.53 -10.95
N PHE A 55 8.33 -10.57 -11.04
CA PHE A 55 8.54 -9.35 -11.81
C PHE A 55 9.72 -8.52 -11.27
N TRP A 56 9.78 -8.27 -9.97
CA TRP A 56 10.88 -7.48 -9.37
C TRP A 56 12.25 -8.14 -9.54
N LYS A 57 12.32 -9.47 -9.59
CA LYS A 57 13.56 -10.20 -9.89
C LYS A 57 14.06 -10.03 -11.32
N THR A 58 13.21 -9.60 -12.25
CA THR A 58 13.61 -9.31 -13.63
C THR A 58 14.16 -7.90 -13.83
N LEU A 59 14.07 -7.05 -12.79
CA LEU A 59 14.57 -5.68 -12.84
C LEU A 59 16.10 -5.65 -12.66
N LYS A 60 16.79 -4.80 -13.41
CA LYS A 60 18.26 -4.68 -13.38
C LYS A 60 18.76 -4.29 -12.00
N GLY A 61 18.04 -3.43 -11.28
CA GLY A 61 18.41 -3.03 -9.92
C GLY A 61 18.45 -4.21 -8.93
N TYR A 62 17.73 -5.30 -9.19
CA TYR A 62 17.83 -6.53 -8.38
C TYR A 62 19.13 -7.28 -8.64
N GLU A 63 19.54 -7.39 -9.91
CA GLU A 63 20.78 -8.05 -10.33
C GLU A 63 22.01 -7.27 -9.90
N GLU A 64 22.00 -5.94 -10.05
CA GLU A 64 23.05 -5.03 -9.60
C GLU A 64 23.06 -4.85 -8.07
N LYS A 65 22.05 -5.38 -7.37
CA LYS A 65 21.86 -5.28 -5.92
C LYS A 65 21.84 -3.85 -5.38
N LYS A 66 21.43 -2.89 -6.21
CA LYS A 66 21.31 -1.48 -5.86
C LYS A 66 19.89 -1.16 -5.44
N TRP A 67 19.70 -0.82 -4.17
CA TRP A 67 18.39 -0.50 -3.62
C TRP A 67 17.72 0.68 -4.33
N ILE A 68 18.46 1.77 -4.52
CA ILE A 68 17.92 3.01 -5.08
C ILE A 68 17.44 2.78 -6.53
N GLU A 69 18.25 2.09 -7.33
CA GLU A 69 17.95 1.80 -8.72
C GLU A 69 16.76 0.84 -8.85
N LEU A 70 16.70 -0.19 -7.99
CA LEU A 70 15.55 -1.09 -7.94
C LEU A 70 14.27 -0.35 -7.54
N LYS A 71 14.32 0.49 -6.49
CA LYS A 71 13.17 1.27 -6.03
C LYS A 71 12.63 2.16 -7.16
N GLN A 72 13.52 2.83 -7.90
CA GLN A 72 13.14 3.68 -9.01
C GLN A 72 12.53 2.88 -10.17
N GLN A 73 13.13 1.76 -10.56
CA GLN A 73 12.58 0.87 -11.59
C GLN A 73 11.20 0.30 -11.19
N ILE A 74 11.00 -0.01 -9.91
CA ILE A 74 9.69 -0.42 -9.41
C ILE A 74 8.71 0.75 -9.47
N MET A 75 9.08 1.96 -9.06
CA MET A 75 8.18 3.12 -9.17
C MET A 75 7.79 3.44 -10.62
N ASP A 76 8.74 3.31 -11.55
CA ASP A 76 8.51 3.53 -12.99
C ASP A 76 7.62 2.43 -13.60
N ALA A 77 7.76 1.18 -13.15
CA ALA A 77 6.93 0.07 -13.59
C ALA A 77 5.47 0.17 -13.12
N TYR A 78 5.20 0.98 -12.09
CA TYR A 78 3.88 1.18 -11.51
C TYR A 78 3.44 2.66 -11.63
N PRO A 79 3.11 3.13 -12.85
CA PRO A 79 2.68 4.51 -13.08
C PRO A 79 1.40 4.81 -12.31
N GLY A 80 1.47 5.76 -11.38
CA GLY A 80 0.37 6.12 -10.47
C GLY A 80 0.67 5.89 -9.00
N SER A 81 1.73 5.16 -8.68
CA SER A 81 2.20 4.88 -7.31
C SER A 81 2.53 6.11 -6.48
N GLY A 82 3.10 7.15 -7.09
CA GLY A 82 3.41 8.42 -6.41
C GLY A 82 2.19 9.23 -5.94
N LYS A 83 0.99 8.89 -6.42
CA LYS A 83 -0.25 9.59 -6.06
C LYS A 83 -0.92 9.04 -4.78
N GLY A 84 -0.34 8.00 -4.17
CA GLY A 84 -0.94 7.29 -3.04
C GLY A 84 -2.28 6.66 -3.41
N HIS A 85 -3.01 6.18 -2.41
CA HIS A 85 -4.35 5.64 -2.61
C HIS A 85 -5.27 6.74 -3.14
N ARG A 86 -5.49 6.76 -4.46
CA ARG A 86 -6.44 7.67 -5.12
C ARG A 86 -7.86 7.19 -4.83
N TYR A 87 -8.37 7.58 -3.67
CA TYR A 87 -9.78 7.43 -3.40
C TYR A 87 -10.58 8.28 -4.40
N THR A 88 -11.60 7.67 -5.00
CA THR A 88 -12.51 8.34 -5.92
C THR A 88 -13.87 8.47 -5.26
N VAL A 89 -14.64 9.49 -5.63
CA VAL A 89 -16.02 9.66 -5.16
C VAL A 89 -16.85 8.41 -5.50
N ALA A 90 -16.62 7.80 -6.67
CA ALA A 90 -17.25 6.54 -7.07
C ALA A 90 -16.94 5.38 -6.11
N TYR A 91 -15.69 5.28 -5.62
CA TYR A 91 -15.31 4.28 -4.61
C TYR A 91 -16.04 4.52 -3.27
N LEU A 92 -16.12 5.78 -2.82
CA LEU A 92 -16.88 6.16 -1.64
C LEU A 92 -18.38 5.80 -1.79
N SER A 93 -18.99 6.16 -2.93
CA SER A 93 -20.39 5.82 -3.23
C SER A 93 -20.63 4.32 -3.26
N LYS A 94 -19.69 3.55 -3.82
CA LYS A 94 -19.75 2.08 -3.82
C LYS A 94 -19.65 1.50 -2.41
N LEU A 95 -18.78 2.05 -1.56
CA LEU A 95 -18.61 1.65 -0.17
C LEU A 95 -19.87 1.95 0.66
N VAL A 96 -20.47 3.14 0.48
CA VAL A 96 -21.75 3.50 1.10
C VAL A 96 -22.89 2.61 0.60
N SER A 97 -23.00 2.37 -0.71
CA SER A 97 -24.04 1.52 -1.30
C SER A 97 -23.90 0.05 -0.92
N TRP A 98 -22.66 -0.44 -0.76
CA TRP A 98 -22.41 -1.80 -0.27
C TRP A 98 -22.82 -1.92 1.20
N GLN A 99 -22.44 -0.96 2.04
CA GLN A 99 -22.84 -0.96 3.44
C GLN A 99 -24.35 -0.78 3.62
N SER A 100 -25.02 0.04 2.81
CA SER A 100 -26.47 0.26 2.91
C SER A 100 -27.28 -1.00 2.64
N LYS A 101 -26.70 -1.99 1.94
CA LYS A 101 -27.29 -3.31 1.70
C LYS A 101 -27.06 -4.28 2.87
N GLN A 102 -26.14 -3.97 3.78
CA GLN A 102 -25.85 -4.76 4.97
C GLN A 102 -26.60 -4.19 6.17
N ARG A 103 -27.33 -5.03 6.90
CA ARG A 103 -27.96 -4.60 8.15
C ARG A 103 -26.86 -4.45 9.22
N ILE A 104 -26.69 -3.24 9.76
CA ILE A 104 -25.81 -3.02 10.91
C ILE A 104 -26.50 -3.63 12.14
N THR A 105 -26.05 -4.81 12.54
CA THR A 105 -26.60 -5.58 13.65
C THR A 105 -25.76 -5.48 14.93
N SER A 106 -24.55 -4.94 14.83
CA SER A 106 -23.61 -4.81 15.95
C SER A 106 -22.77 -3.55 15.82
N GLU A 107 -22.37 -2.99 16.97
CA GLU A 107 -21.43 -1.87 17.08
C GLU A 107 -20.10 -2.18 16.38
N SER A 108 -19.64 -3.43 16.41
CA SER A 108 -18.42 -3.86 15.72
C SER A 108 -18.52 -3.70 14.20
N HIS A 109 -19.71 -3.92 13.62
CA HIS A 109 -19.94 -3.68 12.18
C HIS A 109 -19.93 -2.19 11.84
N LEU A 110 -20.47 -1.35 12.72
CA LEU A 110 -20.44 0.11 12.56
C LEU A 110 -19.00 0.64 12.61
N LEU A 111 -18.20 0.19 13.59
CA LEU A 111 -16.79 0.58 13.70
C LEU A 111 -15.97 0.09 12.51
N THR A 112 -16.22 -1.14 12.03
CA THR A 112 -15.56 -1.68 10.83
C THR A 112 -15.86 -0.83 9.60
N TYR A 113 -17.12 -0.41 9.43
CA TYR A 113 -17.50 0.50 8.36
C TYR A 113 -16.83 1.87 8.52
N TYR A 114 -16.86 2.45 9.71
CA TYR A 114 -16.27 3.76 9.99
C TYR A 114 -14.76 3.80 9.74
N HIS A 115 -14.02 2.76 10.15
CA HIS A 115 -12.59 2.63 9.87
C HIS A 115 -12.28 2.52 8.38
N LYS A 116 -13.18 1.96 7.56
CA LYS A 116 -13.02 1.92 6.10
C LYS A 116 -13.46 3.22 5.43
N PHE A 117 -14.49 3.89 5.95
CA PHE A 117 -15.04 5.11 5.38
C PHE A 117 -14.16 6.33 5.66
N ARG A 118 -13.64 6.46 6.89
CA ARG A 118 -12.95 7.68 7.36
C ARG A 118 -11.68 8.03 6.56
N PRO A 119 -10.77 7.08 6.23
CA PRO A 119 -9.58 7.39 5.44
C PRO A 119 -9.94 7.84 4.01
N VAL A 120 -10.95 7.19 3.41
CA VAL A 120 -11.46 7.50 2.06
C VAL A 120 -12.07 8.90 2.03
N ALA A 121 -12.92 9.21 3.00
CA ALA A 121 -13.57 10.52 3.11
C ALA A 121 -12.56 11.63 3.41
N GLN A 122 -11.61 11.41 4.32
CA GLN A 122 -10.57 12.40 4.60
C GLN A 122 -9.71 12.65 3.36
N ALA A 123 -9.22 11.61 2.68
CA ALA A 123 -8.42 11.78 1.47
C ALA A 123 -9.18 12.51 0.35
N LEU A 124 -10.47 12.23 0.16
CA LEU A 124 -11.31 12.95 -0.80
C LEU A 124 -11.53 14.42 -0.43
N LYS A 125 -11.61 14.73 0.88
CA LYS A 125 -11.71 16.10 1.40
C LYS A 125 -10.40 16.85 1.16
N THR A 126 -9.25 16.24 1.47
CA THR A 126 -7.92 16.85 1.24
C THR A 126 -7.65 17.08 -0.25
N ASP A 127 -8.15 16.19 -1.12
CA ASP A 127 -8.09 16.33 -2.58
C ASP A 127 -9.08 17.39 -3.14
N GLY A 128 -9.94 17.99 -2.32
CA GLY A 128 -10.95 18.97 -2.74
C GLY A 128 -12.08 18.39 -3.60
N LYS A 129 -12.24 17.06 -3.61
CA LYS A 129 -13.23 16.34 -4.44
C LYS A 129 -14.60 16.20 -3.79
N ILE A 130 -14.68 16.43 -2.48
CA ILE A 130 -15.94 16.56 -1.74
C ILE A 130 -15.90 17.85 -0.93
N SER A 131 -16.94 18.67 -1.05
CA SER A 131 -17.09 19.87 -0.22
C SER A 131 -17.53 19.48 1.18
N GLU A 132 -17.09 20.26 2.16
CA GLU A 132 -17.66 20.27 3.52
C GLU A 132 -19.02 20.94 3.43
N THR A 133 -20.02 20.22 2.92
CA THR A 133 -21.40 20.66 3.06
C THR A 133 -21.87 20.26 4.45
N GLU A 134 -21.92 21.29 5.31
CA GLU A 134 -22.66 21.39 6.56
C GLU A 134 -24.06 20.74 6.52
#